data_AF-A0A949TLR6-F1
#
_entry.id   AF-A0A949TLR6-F1
#
_cell.length_a   1.000
_cell.length_b   1.000
_cell.length_c   1.000
_cell.angle_alpha   90.00
_cell.angle_beta   90.00
_cell.angle_gamma   90.00
#
_symmetry.space_group_name_H-M   'P 1'
#
loop_
_entity.id
_entity.type
_entity.pdbx_description
1 polymer ?
#
loop_
_entity_poly.entity_id
_entity_poly.type
_entity_poly.pdbx_seq_one_letter_code
_entity_poly.pdbx_strand_id
1 'polypeptide(L)'
;MVLEFIQPYLNGNAWESLCDSCYRIRYQEYGYTQIPAAVCGDGGIEGFTSSGIVYQCYCPEREYSDNELYEHMRNKMTRDINKLLKPDYADTLKGLGIHNVCEWHFVIPEYKDKRIIEHMEKKRKEVLEYKKLNSEQCNFISDEFKILVKVAEDFKVELARLIRTSMDAKLDLTVLRNKKGDWSKCDSEKVSNVKRKVRAVMNNIDEEDEDFKEVVDTYMKSYVIGIELMEKLRVSQNDIYEQILSIEQAYKKEVSIKTKMNTDSSLNSKLFNEIISDFQKTLEQEFDYLTKTSIMELKMDLVSSWLADCSMQFKCR
;
A
#
# COMPACT_ATOMS: atom_id res chain seq x y z
N MET A 1 -4.20 6.13 -1.40
CA MET A 1 -4.27 5.66 0.01
C MET A 1 -3.35 4.48 0.16
N VAL A 2 -2.74 4.26 1.33
CA VAL A 2 -1.79 3.15 1.58
C VAL A 2 -2.33 1.79 1.10
N LEU A 3 -3.63 1.57 1.29
CA LEU A 3 -4.35 0.37 0.84
C LEU A 3 -4.15 0.01 -0.63
N GLU A 4 -4.10 0.99 -1.53
CA GLU A 4 -4.04 0.71 -2.97
C GLU A 4 -2.75 -0.06 -3.34
N PHE A 5 -1.66 0.17 -2.60
CA PHE A 5 -0.37 -0.47 -2.86
C PHE A 5 -0.22 -1.88 -2.25
N ILE A 6 -1.14 -2.25 -1.35
CA ILE A 6 -1.15 -3.56 -0.67
C ILE A 6 -2.38 -4.40 -1.02
N GLN A 7 -3.37 -3.81 -1.70
CA GLN A 7 -4.64 -4.44 -2.07
C GLN A 7 -4.50 -5.81 -2.75
N PRO A 8 -3.54 -6.04 -3.67
CA PRO A 8 -3.36 -7.37 -4.30
C PRO A 8 -3.05 -8.50 -3.31
N TYR A 9 -2.59 -8.17 -2.10
CA TYR A 9 -2.16 -9.12 -1.08
C TYR A 9 -3.14 -9.21 0.10
N LEU A 10 -4.19 -8.40 0.12
CA LEU A 10 -5.14 -8.34 1.22
C LEU A 10 -6.20 -9.45 1.11
N ASN A 11 -6.07 -10.45 1.98
CA ASN A 11 -7.14 -11.37 2.34
C ASN A 11 -7.38 -11.30 3.87
N GLY A 12 -8.37 -12.02 4.38
CA GLY A 12 -8.69 -12.04 5.82
C GLY A 12 -7.47 -12.26 6.72
N ASN A 13 -6.70 -13.31 6.45
CA ASN A 13 -5.55 -13.69 7.28
C ASN A 13 -4.39 -12.69 7.14
N ALA A 14 -4.13 -12.22 5.91
CA ALA A 14 -3.08 -11.23 5.66
C ALA A 14 -3.40 -9.90 6.35
N TRP A 15 -4.67 -9.48 6.34
CA TRP A 15 -5.13 -8.30 7.04
C TRP A 15 -4.99 -8.45 8.56
N GLU A 16 -5.40 -9.59 9.12
CA GLU A 16 -5.26 -9.87 10.54
C GLU A 16 -3.80 -9.82 11.01
N SER A 17 -2.89 -10.48 10.28
CA SER A 17 -1.45 -10.46 10.56
C SER A 17 -0.85 -9.06 10.47
N LEU A 18 -1.31 -8.26 9.51
CA LEU A 18 -0.90 -6.88 9.35
C LEU A 18 -1.39 -6.01 10.50
N CYS A 19 -2.65 -6.19 10.91
CA CYS A 19 -3.23 -5.50 12.05
C CYS A 19 -2.52 -5.86 13.35
N ASP A 20 -2.22 -7.14 13.62
CA ASP A 20 -1.41 -7.55 14.79
C ASP A 20 -0.08 -6.80 14.83
N SER A 21 0.63 -6.77 13.70
CA SER A 21 1.91 -6.06 13.60
C SER A 21 1.77 -4.56 13.87
N CYS A 22 0.71 -3.93 13.35
CA CYS A 22 0.41 -2.53 13.62
C CYS A 22 0.09 -2.27 15.09
N TYR A 23 -0.73 -3.14 15.70
CA TYR A 23 -1.09 -3.02 17.12
C TYR A 23 0.12 -3.24 18.02
N ARG A 24 1.00 -4.18 17.67
CA ARG A 24 2.25 -4.42 18.36
C ARG A 24 3.12 -3.17 18.37
N ILE A 25 3.28 -2.50 17.23
CA ILE A 25 4.08 -1.26 17.18
C ILE A 25 3.41 -0.14 17.98
N ARG A 26 2.12 0.10 17.75
CA ARG A 26 1.39 1.24 18.33
C ARG A 26 1.16 1.11 19.83
N TYR A 27 0.81 -0.09 20.27
CA TYR A 27 0.33 -0.35 21.61
C TYR A 27 1.31 -1.13 22.50
N GLN A 28 2.57 -1.31 22.07
CA GLN A 28 3.61 -2.00 22.85
C GLN A 28 3.71 -1.44 24.27
N GLU A 29 3.77 -0.13 24.41
CA GLU A 29 3.92 0.57 25.70
C GLU A 29 2.67 0.43 26.59
N TYR A 30 1.52 0.07 26.01
CA TYR A 30 0.28 -0.19 26.72
C TYR A 30 0.09 -1.68 27.05
N GLY A 31 1.16 -2.49 26.97
CA GLY A 31 1.14 -3.91 27.30
C GLY A 31 0.31 -4.73 26.33
N TYR A 32 0.47 -4.47 25.02
CA TYR A 32 -0.20 -5.23 23.97
C TYR A 32 0.17 -6.73 24.01
N THR A 33 -0.84 -7.57 23.92
CA THR A 33 -0.74 -9.03 23.89
C THR A 33 -1.64 -9.58 22.79
N GLN A 34 -1.04 -10.31 21.85
CA GLN A 34 -1.75 -11.06 20.83
C GLN A 34 -2.36 -12.33 21.43
N ILE A 35 -3.52 -12.76 20.95
CA ILE A 35 -4.14 -14.03 21.31
C ILE A 35 -3.92 -15.04 20.16
N PRO A 36 -3.09 -16.08 20.34
CA PRO A 36 -2.89 -17.08 19.30
C PRO A 36 -4.14 -17.96 19.13
N ALA A 37 -4.69 -18.03 17.92
CA ALA A 37 -5.88 -18.83 17.63
C ALA A 37 -5.64 -20.35 17.51
N ALA A 38 -4.38 -20.80 17.53
CA ALA A 38 -3.97 -22.17 17.17
C ALA A 38 -4.55 -23.26 18.08
N VAL A 39 -4.83 -22.94 19.34
CA VAL A 39 -5.39 -23.88 20.32
C VAL A 39 -6.62 -23.23 20.95
N CYS A 40 -7.80 -23.84 20.76
CA CYS A 40 -9.09 -23.36 21.28
C CYS A 40 -9.62 -22.04 20.69
N GLY A 41 -9.03 -21.52 19.60
CA GLY A 41 -9.46 -20.28 18.95
C GLY A 41 -8.95 -19.02 19.65
N ASP A 42 -9.26 -17.86 19.08
CA ASP A 42 -8.86 -16.53 19.58
C ASP A 42 -9.76 -16.00 20.70
N GLY A 43 -10.78 -16.77 21.08
CA GLY A 43 -11.83 -16.28 21.96
C GLY A 43 -12.50 -15.03 21.40
N GLY A 44 -12.64 -14.89 20.07
CA GLY A 44 -13.36 -13.83 19.36
C GLY A 44 -12.73 -12.43 19.34
N ILE A 45 -11.49 -12.27 19.79
CA ILE A 45 -10.67 -11.06 19.65
C ILE A 45 -9.24 -11.44 19.27
N GLU A 46 -8.59 -10.63 18.45
CA GLU A 46 -7.24 -10.94 17.96
C GLU A 46 -6.15 -10.66 19.00
N GLY A 47 -6.43 -9.75 19.94
CA GLY A 47 -5.51 -9.36 21.00
C GLY A 47 -6.06 -8.21 21.86
N PHE A 48 -5.29 -7.84 22.86
CA PHE A 48 -5.69 -6.86 23.86
C PHE A 48 -4.51 -6.02 24.39
N THR A 49 -4.82 -4.91 25.06
CA THR A 49 -3.86 -4.10 25.82
C THR A 49 -4.17 -4.17 27.31
N SER A 50 -3.16 -3.89 28.14
CA SER A 50 -3.35 -3.76 29.60
C SER A 50 -4.25 -2.58 29.97
N SER A 51 -4.42 -1.61 29.07
CA SER A 51 -5.34 -0.48 29.23
C SER A 51 -6.81 -0.79 28.90
N GLY A 52 -7.12 -2.02 28.47
CA GLY A 52 -8.49 -2.45 28.19
C GLY A 52 -8.97 -2.21 26.76
N ILE A 53 -8.05 -2.09 25.80
CA ILE A 53 -8.40 -2.12 24.38
C ILE A 53 -8.42 -3.57 23.93
N VAL A 54 -9.47 -3.99 23.24
CA VAL A 54 -9.52 -5.25 22.50
C VAL A 54 -9.89 -4.97 21.05
N TYR A 55 -9.53 -5.85 20.13
CA TYR A 55 -9.84 -5.62 18.72
C TYR A 55 -10.20 -6.89 17.97
N GLN A 56 -10.93 -6.71 16.87
CA GLN A 56 -11.39 -7.77 16.00
C GLN A 56 -11.29 -7.28 14.56
N CYS A 57 -10.74 -8.12 13.67
CA CYS A 57 -10.45 -7.75 12.30
C CYS A 57 -11.56 -8.19 11.34
N TYR A 58 -11.71 -7.43 10.26
CA TYR A 58 -12.52 -7.86 9.12
C TYR A 58 -11.97 -7.29 7.82
N CYS A 59 -11.55 -8.17 6.92
CA CYS A 59 -11.23 -7.81 5.54
C CYS A 59 -12.30 -8.37 4.60
N PRO A 60 -12.87 -7.56 3.69
CA PRO A 60 -13.72 -8.05 2.61
C PRO A 60 -13.02 -9.14 1.79
N GLU A 61 -13.76 -10.18 1.42
CA GLU A 61 -13.24 -11.31 0.61
C GLU A 61 -13.03 -10.94 -0.87
N ARG A 62 -13.68 -9.86 -1.31
CA ARG A 62 -13.63 -9.31 -2.66
C ARG A 62 -14.04 -7.84 -2.64
N GLU A 63 -13.93 -7.18 -3.79
CA GLU A 63 -14.56 -5.88 -3.99
C GLU A 63 -16.09 -6.03 -3.99
N TYR A 64 -16.75 -5.27 -3.13
CA TYR A 64 -18.21 -5.21 -3.00
C TYR A 64 -18.72 -3.84 -3.44
N SER A 65 -20.00 -3.77 -3.82
CA SER A 65 -20.69 -2.48 -3.87
C SER A 65 -20.74 -1.84 -2.49
N ASP A 66 -20.85 -0.51 -2.42
CA ASP A 66 -20.89 0.22 -1.14
C ASP A 66 -21.96 -0.32 -0.18
N ASN A 67 -23.12 -0.72 -0.70
CA ASN A 67 -24.21 -1.27 0.10
C ASN A 67 -23.93 -2.70 0.60
N GLU A 68 -23.36 -3.57 -0.25
CA GLU A 68 -22.95 -4.91 0.18
C GLU A 68 -21.85 -4.84 1.24
N LEU A 69 -20.84 -3.98 1.01
CA LEU A 69 -19.74 -3.75 1.94
C LEU A 69 -20.27 -3.34 3.32
N TYR A 70 -21.21 -2.39 3.35
CA TYR A 70 -21.89 -1.97 4.56
C TYR A 70 -22.61 -3.13 5.26
N GLU A 71 -23.43 -3.93 4.55
CA GLU A 71 -24.16 -5.04 5.17
C GLU A 71 -23.21 -6.09 5.75
N HIS A 72 -22.13 -6.43 5.05
CA HIS A 72 -21.13 -7.37 5.57
C HIS A 72 -20.45 -6.86 6.83
N MET A 73 -19.99 -5.61 6.85
CA MET A 73 -19.38 -4.98 8.02
C MET A 73 -20.34 -4.90 9.20
N ARG A 74 -21.59 -4.45 8.95
CA ARG A 74 -22.66 -4.37 9.94
C ARG A 74 -22.96 -5.74 10.56
N ASN A 75 -23.06 -6.78 9.73
CA ASN A 75 -23.36 -8.14 10.18
C ASN A 75 -22.20 -8.72 11.01
N LYS A 76 -20.95 -8.51 10.58
CA LYS A 76 -19.75 -8.91 11.35
C LYS A 76 -19.72 -8.23 12.72
N MET A 77 -19.85 -6.90 12.78
CA MET A 77 -19.88 -6.14 14.04
C MET A 77 -21.02 -6.64 14.94
N THR A 78 -22.22 -6.84 14.39
CA THR A 78 -23.36 -7.35 15.16
C THR A 78 -23.07 -8.72 15.76
N ARG A 79 -22.54 -9.64 14.95
CA ARG A 79 -22.23 -11.00 15.39
C ARG A 79 -21.19 -11.00 16.49
N ASP A 80 -20.13 -10.21 16.37
CA ASP A 80 -19.02 -10.24 17.32
C ASP A 80 -19.36 -9.49 18.62
N ILE A 81 -20.11 -8.38 18.56
CA ILE A 81 -20.67 -7.75 19.76
C ILE A 81 -21.65 -8.67 20.48
N ASN A 82 -22.49 -9.41 19.75
CA ASN A 82 -23.36 -10.40 20.38
C ASN A 82 -22.58 -11.55 21.04
N LYS A 83 -21.38 -11.89 20.54
CA LYS A 83 -20.48 -12.85 21.22
C LYS A 83 -19.90 -12.25 22.49
N LEU A 84 -19.46 -10.98 22.46
CA LEU A 84 -18.93 -10.26 23.62
C LEU A 84 -19.89 -10.29 24.84
N LEU A 85 -21.20 -10.31 24.58
CA LEU A 85 -22.23 -10.34 25.62
C LEU A 85 -22.58 -11.75 26.14
N LYS A 86 -21.99 -12.82 25.60
CA LYS A 86 -22.28 -14.19 26.07
C LYS A 86 -21.56 -14.52 27.38
N PRO A 87 -22.17 -15.31 28.29
CA PRO A 87 -21.54 -15.71 29.55
C PRO A 87 -20.18 -16.41 29.34
N ASP A 88 -20.13 -17.43 28.48
CA ASP A 88 -18.90 -18.20 28.21
C ASP A 88 -17.74 -17.32 27.70
N TYR A 89 -18.09 -16.21 27.04
CA TYR A 89 -17.13 -15.26 26.50
C TYR A 89 -16.51 -14.40 27.61
N ALA A 90 -17.31 -13.99 28.60
CA ALA A 90 -16.84 -13.29 29.78
C ALA A 90 -15.80 -14.12 30.55
N ASP A 91 -16.06 -15.42 30.70
CA ASP A 91 -15.14 -16.34 31.37
C ASP A 91 -13.83 -16.50 30.60
N THR A 92 -13.93 -16.58 29.26
CA THR A 92 -12.75 -16.63 28.38
C THR A 92 -11.88 -15.39 28.55
N LEU A 93 -12.46 -14.18 28.46
CA LEU A 93 -11.71 -12.93 28.60
C LEU A 93 -11.08 -12.78 29.99
N LYS A 94 -11.82 -13.13 31.06
CA LYS A 94 -11.29 -13.12 32.43
C LYS A 94 -10.15 -14.10 32.61
N GLY A 95 -10.22 -15.28 31.99
CA GLY A 95 -9.15 -16.28 31.98
C GLY A 95 -7.87 -15.78 31.29
N LEU A 96 -8.01 -14.88 30.31
CA LEU A 96 -6.90 -14.18 29.65
C LEU A 96 -6.38 -12.96 30.44
N GLY A 97 -6.93 -12.67 31.62
CA GLY A 97 -6.57 -11.52 32.45
C GLY A 97 -7.24 -10.20 32.03
N ILE A 98 -8.23 -10.25 31.14
CA ILE A 98 -8.95 -9.07 30.66
C ILE A 98 -10.14 -8.82 31.60
N HIS A 99 -9.92 -7.94 32.57
CA HIS A 99 -10.92 -7.62 33.60
C HIS A 99 -11.64 -6.28 33.38
N ASN A 100 -11.21 -5.49 32.41
CA ASN A 100 -11.85 -4.22 32.08
C ASN A 100 -11.65 -3.88 30.60
N VAL A 101 -12.69 -4.05 29.79
CA VAL A 101 -12.74 -3.66 28.39
C VAL A 101 -13.29 -2.25 28.29
N CYS A 102 -12.43 -1.31 27.96
CA CYS A 102 -12.75 0.09 27.74
C CYS A 102 -13.13 0.36 26.29
N GLU A 103 -12.39 -0.24 25.35
CA GLU A 103 -12.56 0.01 23.92
C GLU A 103 -12.57 -1.30 23.14
N TRP A 104 -13.55 -1.47 22.27
CA TRP A 104 -13.59 -2.54 21.27
C TRP A 104 -13.37 -1.94 19.89
N HIS A 105 -12.25 -2.29 19.26
CA HIS A 105 -11.89 -1.78 17.95
C HIS A 105 -12.35 -2.73 16.84
N PHE A 106 -13.13 -2.20 15.91
CA PHE A 106 -13.46 -2.86 14.65
C PHE A 106 -12.45 -2.44 13.58
N VAL A 107 -11.51 -3.33 13.25
CA VAL A 107 -10.39 -2.99 12.38
C VAL A 107 -10.64 -3.50 10.97
N ILE A 108 -10.90 -2.57 10.05
CA ILE A 108 -11.30 -2.83 8.67
C ILE A 108 -10.40 -2.07 7.69
N PRO A 109 -10.23 -2.50 6.43
CA PRO A 109 -9.43 -1.76 5.47
C PRO A 109 -9.93 -0.31 5.29
N GLU A 110 -11.19 -0.16 4.89
CA GLU A 110 -11.86 1.12 4.66
C GLU A 110 -13.37 1.00 4.88
N TYR A 111 -14.08 2.12 4.99
CA TYR A 111 -15.54 2.19 4.89
C TYR A 111 -15.95 3.47 4.16
N LYS A 112 -17.02 3.38 3.36
CA LYS A 112 -17.54 4.49 2.53
C LYS A 112 -18.92 4.97 2.96
N ASP A 113 -19.59 4.20 3.83
CA ASP A 113 -20.96 4.45 4.24
C ASP A 113 -21.05 4.85 5.72
N LYS A 114 -21.59 6.05 5.98
CA LYS A 114 -21.76 6.57 7.35
C LYS A 114 -22.65 5.68 8.24
N ARG A 115 -23.52 4.85 7.66
CA ARG A 115 -24.40 3.94 8.39
C ARG A 115 -23.63 2.98 9.29
N ILE A 116 -22.36 2.69 8.98
CA ILE A 116 -21.51 1.88 9.88
C ILE A 116 -21.26 2.58 11.23
N ILE A 117 -21.13 3.91 11.23
CA ILE A 117 -20.92 4.72 12.43
C ILE A 117 -22.23 4.78 13.24
N GLU A 118 -23.37 4.93 12.55
CA GLU A 118 -24.69 4.89 13.17
C GLU A 118 -24.95 3.53 13.84
N HIS A 119 -24.60 2.43 13.16
CA HIS A 119 -24.72 1.08 13.69
C HIS A 119 -23.77 0.80 14.85
N MET A 120 -22.52 1.32 14.77
CA MET A 120 -21.55 1.28 15.86
C MET A 120 -22.09 1.93 17.14
N GLU A 121 -22.66 3.13 17.05
CA GLU A 121 -23.24 3.83 18.20
C GLU A 121 -24.46 3.10 18.76
N LYS A 122 -25.30 2.53 17.88
CA LYS A 122 -26.41 1.67 18.30
C LYS A 122 -25.90 0.47 19.11
N LYS A 123 -24.89 -0.24 18.61
CA LYS A 123 -24.30 -1.41 19.28
C LYS A 123 -23.64 -1.04 20.62
N ARG A 124 -22.99 0.12 20.71
CA ARG A 124 -22.41 0.62 21.96
C ARG A 124 -23.49 0.82 23.03
N LYS A 125 -24.62 1.44 22.66
CA LYS A 125 -25.76 1.62 23.58
C LYS A 125 -26.35 0.29 24.02
N GLU A 126 -26.55 -0.64 23.09
CA GLU A 126 -27.05 -1.99 23.39
C GLU A 126 -26.16 -2.72 24.41
N VAL A 127 -24.82 -2.62 24.29
CA VAL A 127 -23.88 -3.21 25.25
C VAL A 127 -24.04 -2.59 26.64
N LEU A 128 -24.10 -1.25 26.73
CA LEU A 128 -24.24 -0.55 28.01
C LEU A 128 -25.61 -0.82 28.68
N GLU A 129 -26.68 -0.90 27.90
CA GLU A 129 -28.01 -1.28 28.39
C GLU A 129 -28.02 -2.72 28.90
N TYR A 130 -27.44 -3.65 28.14
CA TYR A 130 -27.31 -5.04 28.56
C TYR A 130 -26.48 -5.18 29.84
N LYS A 131 -25.36 -4.44 29.95
CA LYS A 131 -24.54 -4.40 31.16
C LYS A 131 -25.34 -3.95 32.39
N LYS A 132 -26.17 -2.91 32.26
CA LYS A 132 -27.00 -2.42 33.38
C LYS A 132 -27.95 -3.49 33.92
N LEU A 133 -28.48 -4.33 33.03
CA LEU A 133 -29.38 -5.42 33.39
C LEU A 133 -28.64 -6.68 33.89
N ASN A 134 -27.38 -6.86 33.50
CA ASN A 134 -26.58 -8.07 33.75
C ASN A 134 -25.20 -7.70 34.34
N SER A 135 -25.19 -6.89 35.41
CA SER A 135 -23.98 -6.25 35.93
C SER A 135 -22.91 -7.24 36.40
N GLU A 136 -23.28 -8.36 37.01
CA GLU A 136 -22.35 -9.40 37.46
C GLU A 136 -21.67 -10.11 36.27
N GLN A 137 -22.44 -10.43 35.22
CA GLN A 137 -21.94 -11.08 34.02
C GLN A 137 -21.01 -10.15 33.22
N CYS A 138 -21.41 -8.89 33.06
CA CYS A 138 -20.70 -7.88 32.27
C CYS A 138 -19.77 -6.99 33.10
N ASN A 139 -19.34 -7.45 34.29
CA ASN A 139 -18.46 -6.67 35.17
C ASN A 139 -17.07 -6.39 34.57
N PHE A 140 -16.69 -7.13 33.53
CA PHE A 140 -15.44 -6.94 32.78
C PHE A 140 -15.54 -5.85 31.70
N ILE A 141 -16.71 -5.24 31.48
CA ILE A 141 -16.91 -4.17 30.49
C ILE A 141 -16.95 -2.84 31.24
N SER A 142 -16.28 -1.80 30.75
CA SER A 142 -16.28 -0.47 31.37
C SER A 142 -17.64 0.23 31.28
N ASP A 143 -17.96 1.12 32.22
CA ASP A 143 -19.14 2.01 32.10
C ASP A 143 -18.98 3.04 30.97
N GLU A 144 -17.73 3.38 30.65
CA GLU A 144 -17.34 4.27 29.56
C GLU A 144 -17.01 3.50 28.27
N PHE A 145 -17.58 2.30 28.10
CA PHE A 145 -17.29 1.42 26.97
C PHE A 145 -17.54 2.11 25.61
N LYS A 146 -16.58 1.96 24.71
CA LYS A 146 -16.63 2.49 23.35
C LYS A 146 -16.45 1.37 22.33
N ILE A 147 -17.15 1.52 21.22
CA ILE A 147 -16.86 0.80 19.98
C ILE A 147 -16.23 1.82 19.04
N LEU A 148 -15.06 1.50 18.47
CA LEU A 148 -14.35 2.39 17.56
C LEU A 148 -14.05 1.66 16.25
N VAL A 149 -14.37 2.28 15.12
CA VAL A 149 -13.90 1.79 13.82
C VAL A 149 -12.48 2.31 13.60
N LYS A 150 -11.57 1.41 13.22
CA LYS A 150 -10.20 1.74 12.82
C LYS A 150 -9.96 1.30 11.40
N VAL A 151 -9.40 2.18 10.59
CA VAL A 151 -9.08 1.93 9.17
C VAL A 151 -7.58 1.84 8.92
N ALA A 152 -7.18 1.35 7.75
CA ALA A 152 -5.75 1.28 7.39
C ALA A 152 -5.04 2.64 7.51
N GLU A 153 -5.72 3.72 7.14
CA GLU A 153 -5.17 5.08 7.23
C GLU A 153 -4.85 5.49 8.67
N ASP A 154 -5.60 4.97 9.65
CA ASP A 154 -5.30 5.21 11.06
C ASP A 154 -3.95 4.61 11.45
N PHE A 155 -3.46 3.57 10.75
CA PHE A 155 -2.19 2.88 11.00
C PHE A 155 -1.10 3.21 9.97
N LYS A 156 -1.23 4.32 9.24
CA LYS A 156 -0.32 4.64 8.12
C LYS A 156 1.17 4.63 8.49
N VAL A 157 1.53 5.04 9.70
CA VAL A 157 2.93 5.11 10.16
C VAL A 157 3.48 3.71 10.40
N GLU A 158 2.71 2.86 11.07
CA GLU A 158 3.05 1.47 11.34
C GLU A 158 3.10 0.66 10.06
N LEU A 159 2.10 0.82 9.19
CA LEU A 159 2.07 0.19 7.87
C LEU A 159 3.31 0.56 7.06
N ALA A 160 3.62 1.86 6.94
CA ALA A 160 4.81 2.31 6.22
C ALA A 160 6.10 1.71 6.80
N ARG A 161 6.20 1.59 8.12
CA ARG A 161 7.34 0.93 8.78
C ARG A 161 7.41 -0.56 8.45
N LEU A 162 6.32 -1.30 8.65
CA LEU A 162 6.25 -2.75 8.47
C LEU A 162 6.55 -3.18 7.04
N ILE A 163 6.01 -2.45 6.08
CA ILE A 163 6.26 -2.65 4.66
C ILE A 163 7.76 -2.58 4.35
N ARG A 164 8.49 -1.65 4.97
CA ARG A 164 9.93 -1.47 4.73
C ARG A 164 10.81 -2.45 5.50
N THR A 165 10.39 -2.91 6.67
CA THR A 165 11.29 -3.61 7.60
C THR A 165 11.09 -5.12 7.68
N SER A 166 9.92 -5.65 7.35
CA SER A 166 9.54 -6.94 7.94
C SER A 166 8.46 -7.73 7.22
N MET A 167 7.98 -7.34 6.04
CA MET A 167 6.95 -8.11 5.35
C MET A 167 7.46 -8.81 4.10
N ASP A 168 7.10 -10.10 3.97
CA ASP A 168 7.11 -10.84 2.70
C ASP A 168 6.18 -10.16 1.65
N ALA A 169 5.21 -9.37 2.12
CA ALA A 169 4.33 -8.56 1.28
C ALA A 169 5.10 -7.36 0.69
N LYS A 170 5.57 -7.55 -0.54
CA LYS A 170 6.20 -6.51 -1.35
C LYS A 170 5.15 -5.52 -1.87
N LEU A 171 5.48 -4.24 -1.88
CA LEU A 171 4.60 -3.20 -2.45
C LEU A 171 4.48 -3.33 -3.96
N ASP A 172 3.25 -3.16 -4.42
CA ASP A 172 2.94 -3.08 -5.83
C ASP A 172 2.67 -1.62 -6.25
N LEU A 173 3.58 -1.06 -7.04
CA LEU A 173 3.47 0.26 -7.66
C LEU A 173 2.74 0.22 -9.00
N THR A 174 2.36 -0.95 -9.50
CA THR A 174 1.65 -1.09 -10.79
C THR A 174 0.18 -0.66 -10.73
N VAL A 175 -0.28 -0.09 -9.61
CA VAL A 175 -1.65 0.38 -9.37
C VAL A 175 -2.20 1.31 -10.46
N LEU A 176 -1.33 2.02 -11.18
CA LEU A 176 -1.72 2.92 -12.28
C LEU A 176 -1.66 2.28 -13.67
N ARG A 177 -1.13 1.06 -13.81
CA ARG A 177 -0.89 0.42 -15.11
C ARG A 177 -2.15 -0.04 -15.84
N ASN A 178 -3.28 -0.10 -15.16
CA ASN A 178 -4.59 -0.34 -15.79
C ASN A 178 -5.11 0.90 -16.56
N LYS A 179 -4.47 2.06 -16.46
CA LYS A 179 -4.81 3.25 -17.25
C LYS A 179 -4.14 3.18 -18.62
N LYS A 180 -4.90 3.44 -19.69
CA LYS A 180 -4.31 3.72 -21.01
C LYS A 180 -3.52 5.02 -20.91
N GLY A 181 -2.18 4.95 -20.99
CA GLY A 181 -1.34 6.14 -21.05
C GLY A 181 -1.65 6.94 -22.32
N ASP A 182 -2.40 8.03 -22.18
CA ASP A 182 -2.65 8.97 -23.26
C ASP A 182 -1.63 10.10 -23.17
N TRP A 183 -0.69 10.13 -24.11
CA TRP A 183 0.33 11.16 -24.19
C TRP A 183 0.04 12.20 -25.28
N SER A 184 -1.17 12.22 -25.87
CA SER A 184 -1.57 13.21 -26.88
C SER A 184 -1.47 14.67 -26.40
N LYS A 185 -1.54 14.88 -25.08
CA LYS A 185 -1.43 16.19 -24.42
C LYS A 185 -0.02 16.49 -23.90
N CYS A 186 0.95 15.62 -24.15
CA CYS A 186 2.34 15.87 -23.76
C CYS A 186 2.92 17.03 -24.57
N ASP A 187 3.84 17.75 -23.92
CA ASP A 187 4.63 18.79 -24.56
C ASP A 187 5.37 18.24 -25.80
N SER A 188 5.27 18.95 -26.92
CA SER A 188 5.88 18.57 -28.19
C SER A 188 7.40 18.49 -28.09
N GLU A 189 8.04 19.28 -27.22
CA GLU A 189 9.49 19.20 -26.99
C GLU A 189 9.88 17.85 -26.37
N LYS A 190 9.13 17.40 -25.36
CA LYS A 190 9.38 16.12 -24.68
C LYS A 190 9.20 14.94 -25.64
N VAL A 191 8.14 14.97 -26.44
CA VAL A 191 7.89 13.94 -27.48
C VAL A 191 9.04 13.92 -28.50
N SER A 192 9.48 15.10 -28.97
CA SER A 192 10.59 15.21 -29.91
C SER A 192 11.90 14.66 -29.32
N ASN A 193 12.17 14.95 -28.04
CA ASN A 193 13.34 14.44 -27.34
C ASN A 193 13.36 12.91 -27.26
N VAL A 194 12.23 12.29 -26.92
CA VAL A 194 12.11 10.82 -26.88
C VAL A 194 12.35 10.24 -28.27
N LYS A 195 11.63 10.72 -29.30
CA LYS A 195 11.78 10.24 -30.69
C LYS A 195 13.23 10.31 -31.16
N ARG A 196 13.87 11.47 -31.02
CA ARG A 196 15.26 11.71 -31.44
C ARG A 196 16.23 10.74 -30.78
N LYS A 197 16.10 10.52 -29.47
CA LYS A 197 17.01 9.67 -28.70
C LYS A 197 16.79 8.18 -28.96
N VAL A 198 15.53 7.74 -29.00
CA VAL A 198 15.17 6.36 -29.34
C VAL A 198 15.70 6.04 -30.74
N ARG A 199 15.51 6.94 -31.69
CA ARG A 199 16.04 6.80 -33.05
C ARG A 199 17.56 6.64 -33.08
N ALA A 200 18.29 7.46 -32.33
CA ALA A 200 19.75 7.36 -32.23
C ALA A 200 20.22 6.05 -31.57
N VAL A 201 19.46 5.51 -30.62
CA VAL A 201 19.73 4.20 -29.98
C VAL A 201 19.42 3.05 -30.95
N MET A 202 18.36 3.17 -31.76
CA MET A 202 17.96 2.21 -32.80
C MET A 202 18.72 2.42 -34.11
N ASN A 203 19.97 2.90 -34.05
CA ASN A 203 20.85 3.06 -35.20
C ASN A 203 20.28 3.92 -36.34
N ASN A 204 19.54 4.98 -35.99
CA ASN A 204 18.92 5.94 -36.90
C ASN A 204 17.92 5.33 -37.89
N ILE A 205 17.18 4.31 -37.45
CA ILE A 205 16.04 3.72 -38.18
C ILE A 205 15.05 4.78 -38.67
N ASP A 206 14.27 4.45 -39.69
CA ASP A 206 13.22 5.31 -40.22
C ASP A 206 12.15 5.59 -39.14
N GLU A 207 11.61 6.81 -39.09
CA GLU A 207 10.55 7.15 -38.15
C GLU A 207 9.20 6.54 -38.55
N GLU A 208 9.07 6.11 -39.81
CA GLU A 208 7.88 5.40 -40.28
C GLU A 208 7.86 3.91 -39.90
N ASP A 209 9.00 3.38 -39.44
CA ASP A 209 9.14 2.01 -38.97
C ASP A 209 8.19 1.68 -37.80
N GLU A 210 7.53 0.52 -37.87
CA GLU A 210 6.51 0.13 -36.90
C GLU A 210 7.12 -0.14 -35.51
N ASP A 211 8.29 -0.79 -35.46
CA ASP A 211 8.98 -1.07 -34.20
C ASP A 211 9.44 0.23 -33.54
N PHE A 212 9.93 1.19 -34.33
CA PHE A 212 10.27 2.53 -33.80
C PHE A 212 9.05 3.21 -33.17
N LYS A 213 7.90 3.20 -33.85
CA LYS A 213 6.66 3.81 -33.35
C LYS A 213 6.20 3.14 -32.05
N GLU A 214 6.27 1.81 -31.97
CA GLU A 214 5.89 1.05 -30.78
C GLU A 214 6.82 1.34 -29.58
N VAL A 215 8.14 1.38 -29.81
CA VAL A 215 9.12 1.71 -28.77
C VAL A 215 8.92 3.13 -28.24
N VAL A 216 8.71 4.11 -29.13
CA VAL A 216 8.42 5.49 -28.72
C VAL A 216 7.12 5.57 -27.92
N ASP A 217 6.05 4.92 -28.40
CA ASP A 217 4.76 4.89 -27.71
C ASP A 217 4.89 4.27 -26.31
N THR A 218 5.65 3.19 -26.18
CA THR A 218 5.95 2.55 -24.88
C THR A 218 6.62 3.54 -23.92
N TYR A 219 7.71 4.19 -24.34
CA TYR A 219 8.40 5.16 -23.46
C TYR A 219 7.51 6.36 -23.12
N MET A 220 6.71 6.86 -24.07
CA MET A 220 5.81 7.99 -23.80
C MET A 220 4.68 7.63 -22.85
N LYS A 221 4.12 6.41 -22.94
CA LYS A 221 3.14 5.90 -21.97
C LYS A 221 3.74 5.78 -20.58
N SER A 222 4.92 5.18 -20.46
CA SER A 222 5.64 5.08 -19.18
C SER A 222 6.00 6.46 -18.62
N TYR A 223 6.35 7.44 -19.46
CA TYR A 223 6.60 8.81 -19.01
C TYR A 223 5.37 9.42 -18.31
N VAL A 224 4.20 9.33 -18.94
CA VAL A 224 2.95 9.87 -18.39
C VAL A 224 2.54 9.14 -17.11
N ILE A 225 2.56 7.81 -17.12
CA ILE A 225 2.15 7.03 -15.95
C ILE A 225 3.16 7.25 -14.80
N GLY A 226 4.45 7.39 -15.10
CA GLY A 226 5.50 7.71 -14.14
C GLY A 226 5.26 9.02 -13.40
N ILE A 227 4.85 10.08 -14.08
CA ILE A 227 4.50 11.36 -13.44
C ILE A 227 3.33 11.17 -12.47
N GLU A 228 2.27 10.50 -12.91
CA GLU A 228 1.11 10.25 -12.04
C GLU A 228 1.49 9.39 -10.82
N LEU A 229 2.36 8.41 -11.00
CA LEU A 229 2.87 7.57 -9.93
C LEU A 229 3.65 8.40 -8.91
N MET A 230 4.57 9.25 -9.37
CA MET A 230 5.39 10.09 -8.49
C MET A 230 4.55 11.09 -7.70
N GLU A 231 3.53 11.72 -8.31
CA GLU A 231 2.60 12.59 -7.58
C GLU A 231 1.77 11.82 -6.55
N LYS A 232 1.32 10.60 -6.88
CA LYS A 232 0.60 9.74 -5.93
C LYS A 232 1.48 9.34 -4.75
N LEU A 233 2.73 8.95 -5.01
CA LEU A 233 3.70 8.59 -3.98
C LEU A 233 4.03 9.79 -3.09
N ARG A 234 4.21 10.97 -3.66
CA ARG A 234 4.47 12.21 -2.90
C ARG A 234 3.39 12.47 -1.85
N VAL A 235 2.12 12.23 -2.19
CA VAL A 235 0.99 12.45 -1.26
C VAL A 235 0.82 11.31 -0.26
N SER A 236 0.98 10.05 -0.70
CA SER A 236 0.56 8.88 0.09
C SER A 236 1.70 8.09 0.74
N GLN A 237 2.92 8.21 0.22
CA GLN A 237 4.12 7.46 0.62
C GLN A 237 5.38 8.34 0.43
N ASN A 238 5.42 9.49 1.11
CA ASN A 238 6.47 10.51 0.90
C ASN A 238 7.89 9.95 1.10
N ASP A 239 8.10 9.05 2.06
CA ASP A 239 9.41 8.42 2.28
C ASP A 239 9.90 7.66 1.02
N ILE A 240 9.01 6.92 0.37
CA ILE A 240 9.32 6.18 -0.87
C ILE A 240 9.58 7.15 -2.01
N TYR A 241 8.76 8.21 -2.13
CA TYR A 241 8.95 9.26 -3.11
C TYR A 241 10.34 9.91 -3.00
N GLU A 242 10.73 10.32 -1.78
CA GLU A 242 12.04 10.95 -1.53
C GLU A 242 13.20 10.00 -1.81
N GLN A 243 13.07 8.71 -1.45
CA GLN A 243 14.11 7.72 -1.76
C GLN A 243 14.26 7.50 -3.27
N ILE A 244 13.15 7.36 -4.00
CA ILE A 244 13.16 7.27 -5.48
C ILE A 244 13.80 8.51 -6.08
N LEU A 245 13.40 9.70 -5.64
CA LEU A 245 13.92 10.97 -6.14
C LEU A 245 15.43 11.10 -5.90
N SER A 246 15.90 10.71 -4.71
CA SER A 246 17.32 10.74 -4.36
C SER A 246 18.16 9.84 -5.28
N ILE A 247 17.72 8.58 -5.48
CA ILE A 247 18.40 7.61 -6.34
C ILE A 247 18.35 8.05 -7.81
N GLU A 248 17.18 8.50 -8.29
CA GLU A 248 17.00 9.02 -9.64
C GLU A 248 17.96 10.16 -9.92
N GLN A 249 18.05 11.16 -9.03
CA GLN A 249 18.90 12.33 -9.23
C GLN A 249 20.40 11.99 -9.22
N ALA A 250 20.80 11.07 -8.34
CA ALA A 250 22.18 10.60 -8.29
C ALA A 250 22.55 9.86 -9.58
N TYR A 251 21.72 8.90 -10.01
CA TYR A 251 21.98 8.09 -11.18
C TYR A 251 21.86 8.89 -12.49
N LYS A 252 20.92 9.83 -12.57
CA LYS A 252 20.75 10.75 -13.70
C LYS A 252 22.00 11.55 -14.03
N LYS A 253 22.77 11.98 -13.02
CA LYS A 253 24.05 12.67 -13.22
C LYS A 253 25.07 11.74 -13.88
N GLU A 254 25.19 10.51 -13.41
CA GLU A 254 26.10 9.50 -13.96
C GLU A 254 25.74 9.15 -15.41
N VAL A 255 24.46 8.92 -15.68
CA VAL A 255 23.92 8.67 -17.03
C VAL A 255 24.21 9.83 -17.97
N SER A 256 24.04 11.08 -17.51
CA SER A 256 24.33 12.25 -18.34
C SER A 256 25.79 12.30 -18.76
N ILE A 257 26.71 11.97 -17.85
CA ILE A 257 28.15 11.91 -18.14
C ILE A 257 28.45 10.77 -19.12
N LYS A 258 28.02 9.54 -18.79
CA LYS A 258 28.24 8.35 -19.62
C LYS A 258 27.78 8.55 -21.06
N THR A 259 26.56 9.07 -21.23
CA THR A 259 25.98 9.27 -22.57
C THR A 259 26.65 10.41 -23.35
N LYS A 260 27.01 11.53 -22.70
CA LYS A 260 27.72 12.64 -23.36
C LYS A 260 29.17 12.30 -23.74
N MET A 261 29.82 11.42 -22.97
CA MET A 261 31.19 10.97 -23.26
C MET A 261 31.25 9.97 -24.41
N ASN A 262 30.12 9.37 -24.80
CA ASN A 262 30.08 8.50 -25.97
C ASN A 262 30.19 9.31 -27.27
N THR A 263 31.32 9.18 -27.95
CA THR A 263 31.55 9.80 -29.25
C THR A 263 31.25 8.87 -30.43
N ASP A 264 31.08 7.57 -30.18
CA ASP A 264 30.81 6.56 -31.21
C ASP A 264 29.33 6.16 -31.23
N SER A 265 28.60 6.62 -32.25
CA SER A 265 27.17 6.34 -32.42
C SER A 265 26.87 4.84 -32.58
N SER A 266 27.82 4.01 -33.01
CA SER A 266 27.63 2.56 -33.13
C SER A 266 27.48 1.87 -31.77
N LEU A 267 27.95 2.52 -30.69
CA LEU A 267 27.86 2.00 -29.33
C LEU A 267 26.59 2.44 -28.59
N ASN A 268 25.74 3.30 -29.18
CA ASN A 268 24.57 3.86 -28.50
C ASN A 268 23.64 2.78 -27.92
N SER A 269 23.30 1.76 -28.71
CA SER A 269 22.42 0.66 -28.28
C SER A 269 23.00 -0.10 -27.10
N LYS A 270 24.28 -0.46 -27.20
CA LYS A 270 25.00 -1.18 -26.14
C LYS A 270 25.03 -0.35 -24.85
N LEU A 271 25.43 0.91 -24.94
CA LEU A 271 25.51 1.83 -23.80
C LEU A 271 24.13 2.03 -23.14
N PHE A 272 23.07 2.21 -23.93
CA PHE A 272 21.72 2.36 -23.40
C PHE A 272 21.26 1.11 -22.64
N ASN A 273 21.48 -0.08 -23.19
CA ASN A 273 21.13 -1.34 -22.55
C ASN A 273 21.94 -1.58 -21.26
N GLU A 274 23.23 -1.24 -21.24
CA GLU A 274 24.07 -1.29 -20.03
C GLU A 274 23.52 -0.35 -18.95
N ILE A 275 23.19 0.90 -19.29
CA ILE A 275 22.61 1.87 -18.36
C ILE A 275 21.31 1.35 -17.74
N ILE A 276 20.39 0.81 -18.55
CA ILE A 276 19.11 0.29 -18.08
C ILE A 276 19.31 -0.94 -17.18
N SER A 277 20.21 -1.86 -17.57
CA SER A 277 20.49 -3.07 -16.79
C SER A 277 21.09 -2.74 -15.43
N ASP A 278 22.07 -1.83 -15.39
CA ASP A 278 22.70 -1.42 -14.16
C ASP A 278 21.73 -0.63 -13.27
N PHE A 279 20.90 0.23 -13.86
CA PHE A 279 19.88 0.94 -13.10
C PHE A 279 18.85 -0.01 -12.49
N GLN A 280 18.44 -1.04 -13.23
CA GLN A 280 17.55 -2.06 -12.68
C GLN A 280 18.16 -2.74 -11.45
N LYS A 281 19.44 -3.13 -11.51
CA LYS A 281 20.14 -3.75 -10.36
C LYS A 281 20.20 -2.81 -9.17
N THR A 282 20.49 -1.52 -9.39
CA THR A 282 20.48 -0.51 -8.34
C THR A 282 19.10 -0.41 -7.69
N LEU A 283 18.03 -0.34 -8.49
CA LEU A 283 16.67 -0.32 -7.96
C LEU A 283 16.33 -1.60 -7.19
N GLU A 284 16.70 -2.78 -7.70
CA GLU A 284 16.47 -4.07 -7.02
C GLU A 284 17.19 -4.16 -5.66
N GLN A 285 18.36 -3.52 -5.52
CA GLN A 285 19.13 -3.48 -4.28
C GLN A 285 18.57 -2.47 -3.27
N GLU A 286 18.18 -1.29 -3.72
CA GLU A 286 17.71 -0.20 -2.86
C GLU A 286 16.24 -0.36 -2.43
N PHE A 287 15.45 -1.10 -3.22
CA PHE A 287 14.01 -1.27 -3.04
C PHE A 287 13.61 -2.74 -2.94
N ASP A 288 14.26 -3.47 -2.03
CA ASP A 288 14.00 -4.90 -1.77
C ASP A 288 12.56 -5.19 -1.33
N TYR A 289 11.87 -4.19 -0.78
CA TYR A 289 10.47 -4.21 -0.37
C TYR A 289 9.46 -3.95 -1.51
N LEU A 290 9.91 -3.66 -2.74
CA LEU A 290 9.03 -3.59 -3.92
C LEU A 290 8.95 -4.95 -4.65
N THR A 291 7.86 -5.16 -5.39
CA THR A 291 7.74 -6.34 -6.27
C THR A 291 8.69 -6.21 -7.46
N LYS A 292 9.15 -7.34 -8.02
CA LYS A 292 10.00 -7.33 -9.22
C LYS A 292 9.33 -6.60 -10.38
N THR A 293 8.03 -6.82 -10.58
CA THR A 293 7.23 -6.12 -11.60
C THR A 293 7.24 -4.61 -11.35
N SER A 294 7.02 -4.17 -10.12
CA SER A 294 7.10 -2.75 -9.77
C SER A 294 8.46 -2.13 -10.05
N ILE A 295 9.55 -2.84 -9.80
CA ILE A 295 10.90 -2.37 -10.14
C ILE A 295 11.09 -2.23 -11.65
N MET A 296 10.67 -3.23 -12.42
CA MET A 296 10.76 -3.19 -13.88
C MET A 296 9.97 -2.01 -14.46
N GLU A 297 8.78 -1.78 -13.94
CA GLU A 297 7.88 -0.70 -14.35
C GLU A 297 8.40 0.69 -13.92
N LEU A 298 8.83 0.83 -12.67
CA LEU A 298 9.43 2.07 -12.15
C LEU A 298 10.69 2.44 -12.95
N LYS A 299 11.54 1.47 -13.26
CA LYS A 299 12.71 1.66 -14.12
C LYS A 299 12.30 2.27 -15.47
N MET A 300 11.28 1.72 -16.12
CA MET A 300 10.80 2.24 -17.40
C MET A 300 10.31 3.68 -17.27
N ASP A 301 9.56 4.00 -16.21
CA ASP A 301 9.04 5.35 -15.96
C ASP A 301 10.16 6.39 -15.78
N LEU A 302 11.18 6.06 -15.00
CA LEU A 302 12.31 6.96 -14.74
C LEU A 302 13.23 7.08 -15.96
N VAL A 303 13.47 6.00 -16.70
CA VAL A 303 14.24 6.07 -17.96
C VAL A 303 13.51 6.90 -19.01
N SER A 304 12.18 6.74 -19.10
CA SER A 304 11.33 7.58 -19.94
C SER A 304 11.45 9.06 -19.60
N SER A 305 11.50 9.42 -18.31
CA SER A 305 11.71 10.81 -17.90
C SER A 305 13.09 11.32 -18.32
N TRP A 306 14.14 10.50 -18.26
CA TRP A 306 15.47 10.88 -18.73
C TRP A 306 15.55 11.10 -20.26
N LEU A 307 14.76 10.34 -21.02
CA LEU A 307 14.59 10.52 -22.45
C LEU A 307 13.82 11.82 -22.75
N ALA A 308 12.70 12.08 -22.07
CA ALA A 308 11.89 13.28 -22.26
C ALA A 308 12.58 14.57 -21.79
N ASP A 309 13.13 14.57 -20.58
CA ASP A 309 13.71 15.73 -19.88
C ASP A 309 15.20 15.94 -20.17
N CYS A 310 15.64 15.57 -21.39
CA CYS A 310 16.97 15.87 -21.91
C CYS A 310 18.19 15.40 -21.08
N SER A 311 18.02 14.42 -20.20
CA SER A 311 19.08 13.98 -19.28
C SER A 311 20.08 13.01 -19.92
N MET A 312 19.62 12.19 -20.86
CA MET A 312 20.44 11.36 -21.76
C MET A 312 20.75 12.06 -23.08
N GLN A 313 21.93 11.84 -23.67
CA GLN A 313 22.24 12.30 -25.03
C GLN A 313 22.90 11.18 -25.86
N PHE A 314 22.33 10.88 -27.02
CA PHE A 314 22.88 9.90 -27.97
C PHE A 314 23.22 10.61 -29.28
N LYS A 315 24.37 10.27 -29.85
CA LYS A 315 24.82 10.86 -31.13
C LYS A 315 24.08 10.20 -32.29
N CYS A 316 23.42 11.00 -33.12
CA CYS A 316 22.95 10.53 -34.43
C CYS A 316 24.15 10.29 -35.35
N ARG A 317 23.99 9.41 -36.34
CA ARG A 317 24.98 9.22 -37.41
C ARG A 317 24.95 10.38 -38.39
#